data_AF-A0A9X1U420-F1
#
_entry.id   AF-A0A9X1U420-F1
#
_cell.length_a   1.000
_cell.length_b   1.000
_cell.length_c   1.000
_cell.angle_alpha   90.00
_cell.angle_beta   90.00
_cell.angle_gamma   90.00
#
_symmetry.space_group_name_H-M   'P 1'
#
loop_
_entity.id
_entity.type
_entity.pdbx_description
1 polymer ?
#
loop_
_entity_poly.entity_id
_entity_poly.type
_entity_poly.pdbx_seq_one_letter_code
_entity_poly.pdbx_strand_id
1 'polypeptide(L)'
;MKKNKILKIVVAFVLTAFALLTVFMSSSVLFDWFGIRAKEGNFVPFIVKTNLTMGIVYLVAAYGFLKSKSWAFWLMLSAALFLLFAFAAFYIHIHAGGLYESKTIGAMAFRIAFTLIIAGLIYRTTNKKT
;
A
#
# COMPACT_ATOMS: atom_id res chain seq x y z
N MET A 1 17.96 22.82 6.49
CA MET A 1 18.46 21.43 6.36
C MET A 1 17.87 20.42 7.37
N LYS A 2 17.87 20.66 8.69
CA LYS A 2 17.42 19.68 9.71
C LYS A 2 15.96 19.19 9.53
N LYS A 3 15.02 20.11 9.22
CA LYS A 3 13.58 19.79 9.05
C LYS A 3 13.31 18.76 7.93
N ASN A 4 14.02 18.85 6.80
CA ASN A 4 13.87 17.91 5.69
C ASN A 4 14.43 16.51 6.04
N LYS A 5 15.47 16.44 6.89
CA LYS A 5 16.04 15.17 7.35
C LYS A 5 15.08 14.45 8.30
N ILE A 6 14.46 15.19 9.22
CA ILE A 6 13.42 14.65 10.13
C ILE A 6 12.21 14.16 9.33
N LEU A 7 11.69 14.98 8.41
CA LEU A 7 10.56 14.60 7.56
C LEU A 7 10.85 13.31 6.78
N LYS A 8 12.05 13.19 6.21
CA LYS A 8 12.47 11.98 5.49
C LYS A 8 12.43 10.73 6.37
N ILE A 9 12.97 10.81 7.58
CA ILE A 9 13.00 9.68 8.52
C ILE A 9 11.57 9.30 8.93
N VAL A 10 10.74 10.28 9.26
CA VAL A 10 9.34 10.05 9.64
C VAL A 10 8.56 9.39 8.51
N VAL A 11 8.66 9.89 7.28
CA VAL A 11 7.98 9.30 6.12
C VAL A 11 8.47 7.88 5.84
N ALA A 12 9.78 7.64 5.92
CA ALA A 12 10.32 6.29 5.75
C ALA A 12 9.85 5.33 6.84
N PHE A 13 9.82 5.77 8.09
CA PHE A 13 9.33 4.99 9.22
C PHE A 13 7.85 4.64 9.06
N VAL A 14 7.01 5.64 8.76
CA VAL A 14 5.57 5.44 8.53
C VAL A 14 5.32 4.49 7.36
N LEU A 15 6.02 4.68 6.24
CA LEU A 15 5.90 3.78 5.08
C LEU A 15 6.31 2.35 5.42
N THR A 16 7.42 2.18 6.16
CA THR A 16 7.90 0.85 6.56
C THR A 16 6.94 0.16 7.52
N ALA A 17 6.46 0.87 8.55
CA ALA A 17 5.50 0.34 9.51
C ALA A 17 4.19 -0.07 8.81
N PHE A 18 3.67 0.79 7.94
CA PHE A 18 2.46 0.49 7.16
C PHE A 18 2.65 -0.73 6.24
N ALA A 19 3.80 -0.82 5.58
CA ALA A 19 4.13 -1.94 4.71
C ALA A 19 4.22 -3.26 5.47
N LEU A 20 4.91 -3.27 6.62
CA LEU A 20 5.00 -4.45 7.49
C LEU A 20 3.64 -4.90 8.01
N LEU A 21 2.81 -3.96 8.47
CA LEU A 21 1.44 -4.25 8.88
C LEU A 21 0.60 -4.82 7.73
N THR A 22 0.73 -4.25 6.53
CA THR A 22 0.01 -4.73 5.34
C THR A 22 0.43 -6.14 4.95
N VAL A 23 1.74 -6.44 4.96
CA VAL A 23 2.26 -7.78 4.69
C VAL A 23 1.77 -8.76 5.75
N PHE A 24 1.84 -8.39 7.03
CA PHE A 24 1.39 -9.24 8.13
C PHE A 24 -0.11 -9.55 8.03
N MET A 25 -0.96 -8.54 7.85
CA MET A 25 -2.41 -8.75 7.71
C MET A 25 -2.74 -9.59 6.48
N SER A 26 -2.16 -9.25 5.32
CA SER A 26 -2.50 -9.93 4.06
C SER A 26 -2.01 -11.38 4.04
N SER A 27 -0.81 -11.66 4.58
CA SER A 27 -0.29 -13.02 4.73
C SER A 27 -1.10 -13.82 5.74
N SER A 28 -1.51 -13.21 6.86
CA SER A 28 -2.34 -13.89 7.86
C SER A 28 -3.68 -14.35 7.30
N VAL A 29 -4.29 -13.55 6.43
CA VAL A 29 -5.55 -13.93 5.76
C VAL A 29 -5.32 -15.00 4.69
N LEU A 30 -4.26 -14.85 3.89
CA LEU A 30 -3.96 -15.75 2.78
C LEU A 30 -3.58 -17.15 3.27
N PHE A 31 -2.73 -17.24 4.30
CA PHE A 31 -2.22 -18.49 4.87
C PHE A 31 -2.98 -18.95 6.11
N ASP A 32 -4.05 -18.24 6.48
CA ASP A 32 -4.87 -18.49 7.66
C ASP A 32 -4.07 -18.58 8.97
N TRP A 33 -3.10 -17.67 9.12
CA TRP A 33 -2.36 -17.58 10.38
C TRP A 33 -3.31 -17.12 11.49
N PHE A 34 -3.20 -17.78 12.65
CA PHE A 34 -3.97 -17.44 13.84
C PHE A 34 -5.50 -17.50 13.65
N GLY A 35 -6.01 -18.24 12.65
CA GLY A 35 -7.44 -18.34 12.35
C GLY A 35 -8.07 -17.02 11.91
N ILE A 36 -7.26 -16.08 11.39
CA ILE A 36 -7.71 -14.73 11.00
C ILE A 36 -8.67 -14.79 9.80
N ARG A 37 -8.61 -15.83 8.97
CA ARG A 37 -9.51 -15.98 7.81
C ARG A 37 -10.98 -16.02 8.22
N ALA A 38 -11.30 -16.70 9.32
CA ALA A 38 -12.66 -16.79 9.85
C ALA A 38 -13.19 -15.42 10.34
N LYS A 39 -12.30 -14.49 10.71
CA LYS A 39 -12.67 -13.14 11.19
C LYS A 39 -12.88 -12.14 10.06
N GLU A 40 -12.24 -12.34 8.90
CA GLU A 40 -12.42 -11.47 7.73
C GLU A 40 -13.68 -11.80 6.92
N GLY A 41 -14.25 -13.00 7.05
CA GLY A 41 -15.50 -13.37 6.37
C GLY A 41 -15.32 -13.51 4.86
N ASN A 42 -16.19 -12.85 4.08
CA ASN A 42 -16.20 -12.95 2.61
C ASN A 42 -15.21 -11.97 1.95
N PHE A 43 -13.92 -12.09 2.27
CA PHE A 43 -12.90 -11.30 1.60
C PHE A 43 -12.66 -11.79 0.16
N VAL A 44 -12.30 -10.86 -0.73
CA VAL A 44 -11.97 -11.20 -2.12
C VAL A 44 -10.50 -11.62 -2.20
N PRO A 45 -10.16 -12.88 -2.52
CA PRO A 45 -8.78 -13.37 -2.47
C PRO A 45 -7.81 -12.61 -3.39
N PHE A 46 -8.31 -12.14 -4.54
CA PHE A 46 -7.52 -11.33 -5.47
C PHE A 46 -7.04 -10.01 -4.85
N ILE A 47 -7.86 -9.38 -4.01
CA ILE A 47 -7.52 -8.12 -3.34
C ILE A 47 -6.48 -8.37 -2.26
N VAL A 48 -6.60 -9.46 -1.50
CA VAL A 48 -5.61 -9.83 -0.48
C VAL A 48 -4.25 -10.10 -1.11
N LYS A 49 -4.20 -10.84 -2.23
CA LYS A 49 -2.95 -11.05 -3.00
C LYS A 49 -2.36 -9.73 -3.49
N THR A 50 -3.20 -8.85 -4.03
CA THR A 50 -2.77 -7.51 -4.47
C THR A 50 -2.19 -6.70 -3.32
N ASN A 51 -2.84 -6.69 -2.15
CA ASN A 51 -2.39 -5.98 -0.96
C ASN A 51 -1.05 -6.51 -0.45
N LEU A 52 -0.87 -7.82 -0.45
CA LEU A 52 0.40 -8.46 -0.08
C LEU A 52 1.54 -7.99 -1.00
N THR A 53 1.32 -8.04 -2.32
CA THR A 53 2.29 -7.58 -3.31
C THR A 53 2.64 -6.10 -3.12
N MET A 54 1.63 -5.25 -2.91
CA MET A 54 1.87 -3.82 -2.66
C MET A 54 2.64 -3.56 -1.37
N GLY A 55 2.39 -4.36 -0.32
CA GLY A 55 3.17 -4.31 0.92
C GLY A 55 4.66 -4.52 0.67
N ILE A 56 5.03 -5.48 -0.18
CA ILE A 56 6.43 -5.73 -0.57
C ILE A 56 6.99 -4.55 -1.37
N VAL A 57 6.23 -4.04 -2.35
CA VAL A 57 6.62 -2.87 -3.15
C VAL A 57 6.89 -1.64 -2.27
N TYR A 58 6.08 -1.42 -1.24
CA TYR A 58 6.28 -0.32 -0.30
C TYR A 58 7.57 -0.46 0.53
N LEU A 59 7.97 -1.68 0.91
CA LEU A 59 9.26 -1.90 1.58
C LEU A 59 10.43 -1.54 0.67
N VAL A 60 10.35 -1.93 -0.61
CA VAL A 60 11.36 -1.58 -1.62
C VAL A 60 11.39 -0.06 -1.84
N ALA A 61 10.23 0.59 -1.93
CA ALA A 61 10.13 2.04 -2.05
C ALA A 61 10.68 2.77 -0.81
N ALA A 62 10.44 2.26 0.40
CA ALA A 62 11.00 2.82 1.64
C ALA A 62 12.54 2.76 1.64
N TYR A 63 13.11 1.64 1.20
CA TYR A 63 14.55 1.49 1.03
C TYR A 63 15.12 2.50 0.02
N GLY A 64 14.51 2.60 -1.17
CA GLY A 64 14.90 3.57 -2.20
C GLY A 64 14.83 5.00 -1.70
N PHE A 65 13.77 5.33 -0.95
CA PHE A 65 13.57 6.64 -0.36
C PHE A 65 14.64 6.95 0.69
N LEU A 66 14.97 6.02 1.59
CA LEU A 66 16.07 6.17 2.55
C LEU A 66 17.41 6.41 1.86
N LYS A 67 17.65 5.79 0.70
CA LYS A 67 18.83 6.03 -0.14
C LYS A 67 18.72 7.27 -1.05
N SER A 68 17.65 8.08 -0.92
CA SER A 68 17.41 9.29 -1.72
C SER A 68 17.41 9.01 -3.24
N LYS A 69 16.91 7.84 -3.65
CA LYS A 69 16.82 7.48 -5.07
C LYS A 69 15.48 7.93 -5.67
N SER A 70 15.52 8.50 -6.87
CA SER A 70 14.34 8.99 -7.60
C SER A 70 13.38 7.88 -8.03
N TRP A 71 13.85 6.65 -8.21
CA TRP A 71 12.99 5.50 -8.55
C TRP A 71 11.97 5.17 -7.47
N ALA A 72 12.18 5.58 -6.20
CA ALA A 72 11.21 5.35 -5.13
C ALA A 72 9.87 6.07 -5.40
N PHE A 73 9.91 7.23 -6.05
CA PHE A 73 8.70 7.94 -6.48
C PHE A 73 7.96 7.13 -7.54
N TRP A 74 8.67 6.68 -8.59
CA TRP A 74 8.07 5.94 -9.69
C TRP A 74 7.46 4.61 -9.25
N LEU A 75 8.10 3.90 -8.30
CA LEU A 75 7.51 2.69 -7.70
C LEU A 75 6.21 2.97 -6.94
N MET A 76 6.16 4.05 -6.16
CA MET A 76 4.96 4.41 -5.43
C MET A 76 3.84 4.85 -6.38
N LEU A 77 4.19 5.57 -7.45
CA LEU A 77 3.22 5.96 -8.47
C LEU A 77 2.67 4.75 -9.23
N SER A 78 3.53 3.80 -9.64
CA SER A 78 3.09 2.56 -10.29
C SER A 78 2.22 1.72 -9.36
N ALA A 79 2.54 1.67 -8.06
CA ALA A 79 1.72 0.98 -7.07
C ALA A 79 0.32 1.62 -6.94
N ALA A 80 0.24 2.96 -6.94
CA ALA A 80 -1.04 3.66 -6.89
C ALA A 80 -1.91 3.38 -8.13
N LEU A 81 -1.32 3.39 -9.32
CA LEU A 81 -2.02 3.06 -10.57
C LEU A 81 -2.51 1.61 -10.58
N PHE A 82 -1.67 0.68 -10.12
CA PHE A 82 -2.06 -0.73 -10.00
C PHE A 82 -3.20 -0.93 -9.00
N LEU A 83 -3.19 -0.22 -7.88
CA LEU A 83 -4.29 -0.26 -6.91
C LEU A 83 -5.58 0.33 -7.46
N LEU A 84 -5.52 1.42 -8.23
CA LEU A 84 -6.69 1.98 -8.91
C LEU A 84 -7.28 0.97 -9.90
N PHE A 85 -6.43 0.29 -10.67
CA PHE A 85 -6.87 -0.78 -11.57
C PHE A 85 -7.52 -1.93 -10.80
N ALA A 86 -6.89 -2.41 -9.73
CA ALA A 86 -7.45 -3.46 -8.88
C ALA A 86 -8.78 -3.05 -8.22
N PHE A 87 -8.91 -1.78 -7.85
CA PHE A 87 -10.14 -1.23 -7.30
C PHE A 87 -11.27 -1.16 -8.34
N ALA A 88 -10.96 -0.76 -9.58
CA ALA A 88 -11.92 -0.80 -10.67
C ALA A 88 -12.37 -2.25 -10.98
N ALA A 89 -11.44 -3.19 -11.03
CA ALA A 89 -11.74 -4.61 -11.21
C ALA A 89 -12.61 -5.16 -10.07
N PHE A 90 -12.33 -4.77 -8.82
CA PHE A 90 -13.17 -5.12 -7.67
C PHE A 90 -14.57 -4.54 -7.78
N TYR A 91 -14.69 -3.28 -8.21
CA TYR A 91 -15.99 -2.64 -8.39
C TYR A 91 -16.84 -3.39 -9.43
N ILE A 92 -16.25 -3.82 -10.55
CA ILE A 92 -16.92 -4.66 -11.55
C ILE A 92 -17.35 -5.99 -10.93
N HIS A 93 -16.51 -6.63 -10.11
CA HIS A 93 -16.86 -7.87 -9.41
C HIS A 93 -18.07 -7.71 -8.48
N ILE A 94 -18.19 -6.59 -7.78
CA ILE A 94 -19.37 -6.27 -6.95
C ILE A 94 -20.64 -6.17 -7.80
N HIS A 95 -20.58 -5.42 -8.91
CA HIS A 95 -21.73 -5.25 -9.82
C HIS A 95 -22.13 -6.55 -10.54
N ALA A 96 -21.20 -7.49 -10.69
CA ALA A 96 -21.46 -8.83 -11.20
C ALA A 96 -22.09 -9.80 -10.15
N GLY A 97 -22.41 -9.31 -8.95
CA GLY A 97 -22.99 -10.11 -7.87
C GLY A 97 -21.98 -10.83 -6.98
N GLY A 98 -20.70 -10.44 -7.03
CA GLY A 98 -19.65 -11.00 -6.19
C GLY A 98 -19.86 -10.68 -4.70
N LEU A 99 -19.61 -11.67 -3.84
CA LEU A 99 -19.61 -11.46 -2.39
C LEU A 99 -18.48 -10.50 -2.00
N TYR A 100 -18.79 -9.50 -1.18
CA TYR A 100 -17.81 -8.56 -0.69
C TYR A 100 -18.17 -8.06 0.71
N GLU A 101 -17.14 -7.63 1.43
CA GLU A 101 -17.30 -6.91 2.70
C GLU A 101 -17.20 -5.40 2.44
N SER A 102 -18.11 -4.60 3.00
CA SER A 102 -18.05 -3.13 2.90
C SER A 102 -16.72 -2.57 3.44
N LYS A 103 -16.09 -3.28 4.38
CA LYS A 103 -14.76 -2.97 4.93
C LYS A 103 -13.67 -2.96 3.85
N THR A 104 -13.80 -3.79 2.80
CA THR A 104 -12.82 -3.89 1.71
C THR A 104 -12.80 -2.62 0.86
N ILE A 105 -13.96 -1.98 0.64
CA ILE A 105 -14.05 -0.71 -0.11
C ILE A 105 -13.27 0.38 0.64
N GLY A 106 -13.54 0.54 1.94
CA GLY A 106 -12.84 1.50 2.79
C GLY A 106 -11.34 1.23 2.86
N ALA A 107 -10.93 -0.03 3.01
CA ALA A 107 -9.53 -0.42 3.06
C ALA A 107 -8.78 -0.11 1.75
N MET A 108 -9.40 -0.36 0.59
CA MET A 108 -8.82 -0.05 -0.72
C MET A 108 -8.68 1.45 -0.94
N ALA A 109 -9.73 2.23 -0.64
CA ALA A 109 -9.69 3.68 -0.75
C ALA A 109 -8.58 4.29 0.14
N PHE A 110 -8.48 3.84 1.38
CA PHE A 110 -7.42 4.26 2.30
C PHE A 110 -6.02 3.95 1.74
N ARG A 111 -5.82 2.74 1.20
CA ARG A 111 -4.53 2.33 0.65
C ARG A 111 -4.12 3.15 -0.57
N ILE A 112 -5.05 3.45 -1.47
CA ILE A 112 -4.79 4.33 -2.64
C ILE A 112 -4.40 5.73 -2.16
N ALA A 113 -5.18 6.33 -1.24
CA ALA A 113 -4.92 7.66 -0.71
C ALA A 113 -3.55 7.72 -0.01
N PHE A 114 -3.25 6.74 0.85
CA PHE A 114 -1.97 6.63 1.53
C PHE A 114 -0.80 6.55 0.53
N THR A 115 -0.94 5.72 -0.51
CA THR A 115 0.10 5.55 -1.54
C THR A 115 0.39 6.85 -2.26
N LEU A 116 -0.65 7.57 -2.68
CA LEU A 116 -0.53 8.86 -3.38
C LEU A 116 0.08 9.94 -2.49
N ILE A 117 -0.33 10.03 -1.22
CA ILE A 117 0.23 10.97 -0.24
C ILE A 117 1.73 10.72 -0.08
N ILE A 118 2.13 9.46 0.14
CA ILE A 118 3.55 9.12 0.32
C ILE A 118 4.34 9.34 -0.98
N ALA A 119 3.79 9.01 -2.15
CA ALA A 119 4.42 9.33 -3.44
C ALA A 119 4.71 10.83 -3.56
N GLY A 120 3.73 11.68 -3.23
CA GLY A 120 3.89 13.14 -3.23
C GLY A 120 4.94 13.63 -2.23
N LEU A 121 4.99 13.05 -1.02
CA LEU A 121 6.01 13.36 -0.01
C LEU A 121 7.42 12.94 -0.46
N ILE A 122 7.55 11.77 -1.10
CA ILE A 122 8.81 11.28 -1.66
C ILE A 122 9.29 12.20 -2.79
N TYR A 123 8.39 12.60 -3.69
CA TYR A 123 8.70 13.53 -4.78
C TYR A 123 9.20 14.87 -4.23
N ARG A 124 8.46 15.49 -3.31
CA ARG A 124 8.84 16.76 -2.69
C ARG A 124 10.18 16.71 -1.95
N THR A 125 10.52 15.57 -1.36
CA THR A 125 11.76 15.40 -0.58
C THR A 125 12.97 15.07 -1.46
N THR A 126 12.76 14.35 -2.55
CA THR A 126 13.84 13.91 -3.46
C THR A 126 14.16 14.99 -4.50
N ASN A 127 13.15 15.67 -5.04
CA ASN A 127 13.34 16.72 -6.05
C ASN A 127 13.95 18.01 -5.47
N LYS A 128 13.88 18.22 -4.15
CA LYS A 128 14.56 19.33 -3.46
C LYS A 128 16.07 19.13 -3.30
N LYS A 129 16.62 17.98 -3.71
CA LYS A 129 18.06 17.66 -3.61
C LYS A 129 18.79 17.72 -4.94
N THR A 130 18.06 17.77 -6.05
CA THR A 130 18.53 18.13 -7.39
C THR A 130 18.41 19.62 -7.58
#